data_AF-A0A951GWI5-F1
#
_entry.id   AF-A0A951GWI5-F1
#
_cell.length_a   1.000
_cell.length_b   1.000
_cell.length_c   1.000
_cell.angle_alpha   90.00
_cell.angle_beta   90.00
_cell.angle_gamma   90.00
#
_symmetry.space_group_name_H-M   'P 1'
#
loop_
_entity.id
_entity.type
_entity.pdbx_description
1 polymer ?
#
loop_
_entity_poly.entity_id
_entity_poly.type
_entity_poly.pdbx_seq_one_letter_code
_entity_poly.pdbx_strand_id
1 'polypeptide(L)' 'HRKAPTLAVTDATLSEVARLARIRLYYSSNTPAFVRSHTALLALIQALAYGVYARDAQQYDVRIKAFRLK' A
#
# COMPACT_ATOMS: atom_id res chain seq x y z
N HIS A 1 18.08 13.79 -6.17
CA HIS A 1 16.73 13.34 -5.76
C HIS A 1 15.93 12.99 -7.02
N ARG A 2 15.52 11.74 -7.25
CA ARG A 2 15.03 11.24 -8.56
C ARG A 2 13.64 11.74 -9.03
N LYS A 3 13.09 12.83 -8.45
CA LYS A 3 11.77 13.43 -8.75
C LYS A 3 10.57 12.45 -8.84
N ALA A 4 10.72 11.21 -8.38
CA ALA A 4 9.66 10.22 -8.40
C ALA A 4 8.56 10.59 -7.39
N PRO A 5 7.28 10.43 -7.74
CA PRO A 5 6.19 10.49 -6.77
C PRO A 5 6.42 9.49 -5.63
N THR A 6 6.34 9.95 -4.38
CA THR A 6 6.51 9.11 -3.19
C THR A 6 5.24 9.03 -2.37
N LEU A 7 5.01 7.86 -1.77
CA LEU A 7 3.88 7.54 -0.90
C LEU A 7 4.43 6.89 0.38
N ALA A 8 4.01 7.38 1.55
CA ALA A 8 4.24 6.74 2.84
C ALA A 8 2.94 6.13 3.37
N VAL A 9 3.01 4.90 3.88
CA VAL A 9 1.93 4.22 4.61
C VAL A 9 2.42 3.96 6.03
N THR A 10 1.78 4.55 7.03
CA THR A 10 2.27 4.49 8.42
C THR A 10 1.12 4.62 9.43
N ASP A 11 1.30 4.10 10.63
CA ASP A 11 0.37 4.26 11.74
C ASP A 11 0.67 5.49 12.62
N ALA A 12 1.79 6.18 12.35
CA ALA A 12 2.20 7.35 13.10
C ALA A 12 2.07 8.62 12.26
N THR A 13 1.20 9.54 12.70
CA THR A 13 0.98 10.84 12.06
C THR A 13 2.25 11.69 11.97
N LEU A 14 3.16 11.54 12.95
CA LEU A 14 4.44 12.24 13.05
C LEU A 14 5.65 11.41 12.57
N SER A 15 5.43 10.40 11.72
CA SER A 15 6.52 9.58 11.19
C SER A 15 7.50 10.40 10.31
N GLU A 16 8.81 10.22 10.54
CA GLU A 16 9.87 10.80 9.70
C GLU A 16 9.73 10.38 8.23
N VAL A 17 9.27 9.15 7.97
CA VAL A 17 9.04 8.67 6.59
C VAL A 17 7.86 9.40 5.95
N ALA A 18 6.80 9.69 6.72
CA ALA A 18 5.67 10.47 6.23
C ALA A 18 6.05 11.92 5.90
N ARG A 19 6.99 12.50 6.64
CA ARG A 19 7.52 13.85 6.41
C ARG A 19 8.25 13.98 5.07
N LEU A 20 8.88 12.91 4.60
CA LEU A 20 9.62 12.87 3.33
C LEU A 20 8.75 12.51 2.12
N ALA A 21 7.52 12.01 2.34
CA ALA A 21 6.65 11.53 1.28
C ALA A 21 5.68 12.60 0.77
N ARG A 22 5.43 12.60 -0.55
CA ARG A 22 4.44 13.51 -1.17
C ARG A 22 3.00 13.12 -0.79
N ILE A 23 2.70 11.83 -0.80
CA ILE A 23 1.40 11.28 -0.42
C ILE A 23 1.56 10.55 0.92
N ARG A 24 0.58 10.68 1.81
CA ARG A 24 0.59 10.09 3.15
C ARG A 24 -0.71 9.34 3.37
N LEU A 25 -0.63 8.07 3.74
CA LEU A 25 -1.76 7.23 4.13
C LEU A 25 -1.54 6.74 5.56
N TYR A 26 -2.53 6.99 6.41
CA TYR A 26 -2.48 6.59 7.81
C TYR A 26 -3.38 5.37 8.05
N TYR A 27 -2.91 4.43 8.88
CA TYR A 27 -3.69 3.27 9.27
C TYR A 27 -3.69 3.08 10.79
N SER A 28 -4.75 2.47 11.32
CA SER A 28 -4.79 2.13 12.75
C SER A 28 -4.05 0.82 13.00
N SER A 29 -3.03 0.88 13.86
CA SER A 29 -2.26 -0.30 14.29
C SER A 29 -2.57 -0.72 15.74
N ASN A 30 -3.22 0.17 16.52
CA ASN A 30 -3.48 -0.04 17.93
C ASN A 30 -4.68 -0.96 18.14
N THR A 31 -4.54 -1.93 19.05
CA THR A 31 -5.63 -2.78 19.50
C THR A 31 -5.77 -2.67 21.02
N PRO A 32 -6.96 -3.00 21.58
CA PRO A 32 -7.19 -2.98 23.03
C PRO A 32 -6.21 -3.86 23.84
N ALA A 33 -5.54 -4.82 23.19
CA ALA A 33 -4.65 -5.78 23.82
C ALA A 33 -3.16 -5.38 23.83
N PHE A 34 -2.81 -4.12 23.52
CA PHE A 34 -1.43 -3.66 23.34
C PHE A 34 -0.63 -4.42 22.26
N VAL A 35 -1.31 -5.21 21.44
CA VAL A 35 -0.72 -5.92 20.29
C VAL A 35 -0.90 -5.08 19.04
N ARG A 36 0.17 -4.94 18.26
CA ARG A 36 0.13 -4.27 16.96
C ARG A 36 -0.65 -5.12 15.95
N SER A 37 -1.68 -4.55 15.33
CA SER A 37 -2.37 -5.16 14.20
C SER A 37 -1.80 -4.68 12.87
N HIS A 38 -1.65 -5.61 11.92
CA HIS A 38 -1.26 -5.33 10.54
C HIS A 38 -2.44 -5.41 9.56
N THR A 39 -3.66 -5.71 10.04
CA THR A 39 -4.83 -5.90 9.18
C THR A 39 -5.16 -4.64 8.39
N ALA A 40 -5.18 -3.46 9.03
CA ALA A 40 -5.47 -2.21 8.34
C ALA A 40 -4.38 -1.85 7.30
N LEU A 41 -3.11 -2.15 7.60
CA LEU A 41 -2.01 -2.00 6.65
C LEU A 41 -2.21 -2.88 5.41
N LEU A 42 -2.47 -4.17 5.60
CA LEU A 42 -2.67 -5.11 4.51
C LEU A 42 -3.92 -4.77 3.68
N ALA A 43 -5.01 -4.33 4.32
CA ALA A 43 -6.21 -3.88 3.64
C ALA A 43 -5.94 -2.67 2.73
N LEU A 44 -5.16 -1.69 3.19
CA LEU A 44 -4.75 -0.55 2.36
C LEU A 44 -3.90 -0.97 1.17
N ILE A 45 -2.91 -1.85 1.38
CA ILE A 45 -2.07 -2.37 0.29
C ILE A 45 -2.95 -3.10 -0.74
N GLN A 46 -3.89 -3.91 -0.28
CA GLN A 46 -4.80 -4.64 -1.16
C GLN A 46 -5.70 -3.69 -1.96
N ALA A 47 -6.23 -2.64 -1.34
CA ALA A 47 -7.03 -1.63 -2.03
C ALA A 47 -6.23 -0.88 -3.09
N LEU A 48 -4.96 -0.54 -2.80
CA LEU A 48 -4.06 0.09 -3.77
C LEU A 48 -3.75 -0.84 -4.94
N ALA A 49 -3.44 -2.10 -4.67
CA ALA A 49 -3.17 -3.10 -5.71
C ALA A 49 -4.40 -3.31 -6.60
N TYR A 50 -5.59 -3.45 -6.00
CA TYR A 50 -6.84 -3.54 -6.73
C TYR A 50 -7.07 -2.30 -7.61
N GLY A 51 -6.87 -1.10 -7.07
CA GLY A 51 -7.02 0.13 -7.83
C GLY A 51 -6.04 0.26 -9.01
N VAL A 52 -4.83 -0.30 -8.90
CA VAL A 52 -3.88 -0.38 -10.02
C VAL A 52 -4.39 -1.37 -11.07
N TYR A 53 -4.80 -2.57 -10.67
CA TYR A 53 -5.27 -3.60 -11.60
C TYR A 53 -6.58 -3.22 -12.29
N ALA A 54 -7.47 -2.52 -11.60
CA ALA A 54 -8.74 -2.04 -12.16
C ALA A 54 -8.56 -1.01 -13.29
N ARG A 55 -7.38 -0.37 -13.42
CA ARG A 55 -7.11 0.60 -14.50
C ARG A 55 -6.92 -0.05 -15.87
N ASP A 56 -6.41 -1.28 -15.91
CA ASP A 56 -6.23 -2.04 -17.15
C ASP A 56 -6.34 -3.56 -16.88
N ALA A 57 -7.56 -3.99 -16.56
CA ALA A 57 -7.82 -5.35 -16.11
C ALA A 57 -7.36 -6.41 -17.12
N GLN A 58 -7.47 -6.12 -18.43
CA GLN A 58 -7.10 -7.05 -19.48
C GLN A 58 -5.57 -7.22 -19.56
N GLN A 59 -4.79 -6.14 -19.53
CA GLN A 59 -3.34 -6.24 -19.56
C GLN A 59 -2.78 -6.96 -18.33
N TYR A 60 -3.35 -6.69 -17.15
CA TYR A 60 -2.87 -7.31 -15.90
C TYR A 60 -3.26 -8.79 -15.77
N ASP A 61 -4.43 -9.21 -16.25
CA ASP A 61 -4.83 -10.64 -16.27
C ASP A 61 -3.86 -11.49 -17.09
N VAL A 62 -3.43 -11.00 -18.26
CA VAL A 62 -2.42 -11.68 -19.10
C VAL A 62 -1.09 -11.85 -18.36
N ARG A 63 -0.62 -10.81 -17.65
CA ARG A 63 0.64 -10.88 -16.87
C ARG A 63 0.56 -11.85 -15.70
N ILE A 64 -0.57 -11.88 -14.99
CA ILE A 64 -0.78 -12.80 -13.86
C ILE A 64 -0.79 -14.25 -14.36
N LYS A 65 -1.50 -14.52 -15.46
CA LYS A 65 -1.52 -15.85 -16.08
C LYS A 65 -0.13 -16.28 -16.58
N ALA A 66 0.60 -15.39 -17.24
CA ALA A 66 1.96 -15.64 -17.71
C ALA A 66 2.95 -15.95 -16.57
N PHE A 67 2.77 -15.34 -15.40
CA PHE A 67 3.57 -15.65 -14.21
C PHE A 67 3.26 -17.04 -13.64
N ARG A 68 1.99 -17.48 -13.66
CA ARG A 68 1.58 -18.81 -13.15
C ARG A 68 1.98 -19.97 -14.05
N LEU A 69 2.29 -19.71 -15.32
CA LEU A 69 2.69 -20.71 -16.31
C LEU A 69 4.22 -20.94 -16.35
N LYS A 70 4.99 -20.16 -15.60
CA LYS A 70 6.42 -20.39 -15.34
C LYS A 70 6.61 -21.16 -14.04
#